data_AF-A0A353WH74-F1
#
_entry.id   AF-A0A353WH74-F1
#
_cell.length_a   1.000
_cell.length_b   1.000
_cell.length_c   1.000
_cell.angle_alpha   90.00
_cell.angle_beta   90.00
_cell.angle_gamma   90.00
#
_symmetry.space_group_name_H-M   'P 1'
#
loop_
_entity.id
_entity.type
_entity.pdbx_description
1 polymer ?
#
loop_
_entity_poly.entity_id
_entity_poly.type
_entity_poly.pdbx_seq_one_letter_code
_entity_poly.pdbx_strand_id
1 'polypeptide(L)'
;MSKRNESSSYGKPGPERGQAYGIASVSNALGGVDFPMTKQDLIDRYGDRRIEWTKGNPQALRDVLKDAHENQFNSMADVVGAVSRGHKRR
;
A
#
# COMPACT_ATOMS: atom_id res chain seq x y z
N MET A 1 10.46 11.22 40.19
CA MET A 1 9.43 10.37 39.58
C MET A 1 9.51 10.46 38.06
N SER A 2 9.81 9.33 37.42
CA SER A 2 9.48 8.92 36.04
C SER A 2 9.72 9.87 34.86
N LYS A 3 10.87 9.71 34.19
CA LYS A 3 10.95 9.79 32.73
C LYS A 3 11.55 8.48 32.22
N ARG A 4 10.74 7.63 31.59
CA ARG A 4 11.25 6.63 30.65
C ARG A 4 10.52 6.80 29.33
N ASN A 5 11.36 7.08 28.35
CA ASN A 5 11.10 7.40 26.97
C ASN A 5 10.74 6.08 26.26
N GLU A 6 9.49 5.94 25.82
CA GLU A 6 9.08 4.80 25.01
C GLU A 6 9.02 5.27 23.56
N SER A 7 10.12 4.97 22.87
CA SER A 7 10.37 5.28 21.46
C SER A 7 9.42 4.50 20.55
N SER A 8 8.18 4.98 20.38
CA SER A 8 7.30 4.47 19.33
C SER A 8 7.68 5.10 17.99
N SER A 9 8.69 4.51 17.38
CA SER A 9 9.25 4.92 16.09
C SER A 9 8.37 4.43 14.92
N TYR A 10 7.15 4.97 14.78
CA TYR A 10 6.34 4.87 13.56
C TYR A 10 5.50 6.14 13.36
N GLY A 11 6.16 7.30 13.39
CA GLY A 11 5.55 8.61 13.18
C GLY A 11 6.18 9.37 12.02
N LYS A 12 6.50 8.71 10.91
CA LYS A 12 6.82 9.48 9.69
C LYS A 12 5.49 9.94 9.09
N PRO A 13 5.23 11.25 8.96
CA PRO A 13 4.12 11.73 8.15
C PRO A 13 4.20 11.04 6.80
N GLY A 14 3.10 10.44 6.35
CA GLY A 14 3.01 9.95 4.98
C GLY A 14 3.45 11.08 4.03
N PRO A 15 4.07 10.75 2.88
CA PRO A 15 4.56 11.75 1.96
C PRO A 15 3.46 12.77 1.65
N GLU A 16 3.84 14.04 1.53
CA GLU A 16 2.91 15.15 1.26
C GLU A 16 1.96 14.78 0.11
N ARG A 17 0.67 15.12 0.27
CA ARG A 17 -0.35 14.84 -0.75
C ARG A 17 0.08 15.48 -2.07
N GLY A 18 0.51 14.64 -3.02
CA GLY A 18 1.11 15.06 -4.30
C GLY A 18 2.50 14.48 -4.58
N GLN A 19 3.13 13.77 -3.64
CA GLN A 19 4.47 13.17 -3.81
C GLN A 19 4.56 11.69 -3.40
N ALA A 20 3.42 11.02 -3.20
CA ALA A 20 3.41 9.61 -2.83
C ALA A 20 3.68 8.78 -4.08
N TYR A 21 4.82 8.08 -4.12
CA TYR A 21 5.17 7.14 -5.18
C TYR A 21 5.24 5.71 -4.64
N GLY A 22 5.09 4.73 -5.53
CA GLY A 22 5.27 3.31 -5.25
C GLY A 22 4.36 2.82 -4.12
N ILE A 23 4.96 2.26 -3.07
CA ILE A 23 4.21 1.75 -1.92
C ILE A 23 3.36 2.83 -1.23
N ALA A 24 3.83 4.07 -1.17
CA ALA A 24 3.07 5.13 -0.53
C ALA A 24 1.80 5.51 -1.32
N SER A 25 1.84 5.40 -2.66
CA SER A 25 0.66 5.63 -3.49
C SER A 25 -0.36 4.49 -3.35
N VAL A 26 0.09 3.25 -3.17
CA VAL A 26 -0.78 2.11 -2.81
C VAL A 26 -1.48 2.37 -1.47
N SER A 27 -0.72 2.73 -0.43
CA SER A 27 -1.29 3.02 0.90
C SER A 27 -2.30 4.15 0.86
N ASN A 28 -2.03 5.21 0.09
CA ASN A 28 -2.97 6.31 -0.09
C ASN A 28 -4.22 5.87 -0.87
N ALA A 29 -4.04 5.07 -1.93
CA ALA A 29 -5.13 4.56 -2.74
C ALA A 29 -6.02 3.56 -2.00
N LEU A 30 -5.51 2.91 -0.95
CA LEU A 30 -6.26 2.02 -0.07
C LEU A 30 -6.54 2.66 1.31
N GLY A 31 -6.33 3.97 1.46
CA GLY A 31 -6.59 4.67 2.71
C GLY A 31 -8.06 4.55 3.11
N GLY A 32 -8.33 4.13 4.35
CA GLY A 32 -9.68 3.93 4.86
C GLY A 32 -10.32 2.59 4.46
N VAL A 33 -9.53 1.66 3.94
CA VAL A 33 -9.98 0.28 3.70
C VAL A 33 -9.98 -0.52 5.00
N ASP A 34 -11.10 -1.19 5.26
CA ASP A 34 -11.22 -2.18 6.33
C ASP A 34 -10.76 -3.57 5.85
N PHE A 35 -9.98 -4.24 6.70
CA PHE A 35 -9.45 -5.58 6.45
C PHE A 35 -10.09 -6.59 7.43
N PRO A 36 -10.15 -7.90 7.11
CA PRO A 36 -9.50 -8.60 5.99
C PRO A 36 -10.21 -8.45 4.65
N MET A 37 -9.45 -8.51 3.55
CA MET A 37 -9.99 -8.51 2.19
C MET A 37 -9.22 -9.45 1.27
N THR A 38 -9.91 -9.99 0.26
CA THR A 38 -9.26 -10.80 -0.77
C THR A 38 -8.61 -9.92 -1.84
N LYS A 39 -7.64 -10.46 -2.56
CA LYS A 39 -7.04 -9.79 -3.72
C LYS A 39 -8.09 -9.44 -4.78
N GLN A 40 -9.04 -10.35 -5.01
CA GLN A 40 -10.12 -10.13 -5.97
C GLN A 40 -11.02 -8.98 -5.52
N ASP A 41 -11.42 -8.93 -4.24
CA ASP A 41 -12.21 -7.82 -3.70
C ASP A 41 -11.50 -6.47 -3.83
N LEU A 42 -10.19 -6.43 -3.57
CA LEU A 42 -9.39 -5.21 -3.74
C LEU A 42 -9.31 -4.77 -5.20
N ILE A 43 -9.15 -5.72 -6.13
CA ILE A 43 -9.14 -5.45 -7.58
C ILE A 43 -10.52 -4.96 -8.04
N ASP A 44 -11.59 -5.58 -7.59
CA ASP A 44 -12.94 -5.26 -8.05
C ASP A 44 -13.41 -3.91 -7.50
N ARG A 45 -13.09 -3.59 -6.24
CA ARG A 45 -13.52 -2.33 -5.60
C ARG A 45 -12.60 -1.16 -5.86
N TYR A 46 -11.29 -1.41 -5.94
CA TYR A 46 -10.26 -0.35 -5.97
C TYR A 46 -9.31 -0.46 -7.15
N GLY A 47 -9.40 -1.50 -7.97
CA GLY A 47 -8.46 -1.75 -9.07
C GLY A 47 -8.46 -0.71 -10.17
N ASP A 48 -9.54 0.07 -10.32
CA ASP A 48 -9.63 1.19 -11.27
C ASP A 48 -8.92 2.46 -10.79
N ARG A 49 -8.50 2.51 -9.52
CA ARG A 49 -7.73 3.65 -9.01
C ARG A 49 -6.37 3.70 -9.70
N ARG A 50 -6.01 4.88 -10.19
CA ARG A 50 -4.67 5.15 -10.73
C ARG A 50 -3.75 5.56 -9.61
N ILE A 51 -2.59 4.90 -9.53
CA ILE A 51 -1.54 5.20 -8.56
C ILE A 51 -0.27 5.59 -9.28
N GLU A 52 0.44 6.59 -8.75
CA GLU A 52 1.77 6.91 -9.25
C GLU A 52 2.76 5.89 -8.68
N TRP A 53 3.11 4.90 -9.49
CA TRP A 53 4.07 3.89 -9.09
C TRP A 53 5.50 4.45 -9.16
N THR A 54 5.83 5.06 -10.29
CA THR A 54 7.01 5.93 -10.44
C THR A 54 6.58 7.31 -10.93
N LYS A 55 7.44 8.32 -10.77
CA LYS A 55 7.14 9.70 -11.14
C LYS A 55 6.77 9.81 -12.62
N GLY A 56 5.57 10.32 -12.89
CA GLY A 56 5.05 10.46 -14.26
C GLY A 56 4.59 9.16 -14.92
N ASN A 57 4.56 8.04 -14.19
CA ASN A 57 4.07 6.74 -14.68
C ASN A 57 2.91 6.23 -13.82
N PRO A 58 1.69 6.76 -14.02
CA PRO A 58 0.51 6.31 -13.31
C PRO A 58 0.04 4.95 -13.83
N GLN A 59 0.07 3.94 -12.97
CA GLN A 59 -0.41 2.58 -13.25
C GLN A 59 -1.74 2.31 -12.54
N ALA A 60 -2.52 1.37 -13.07
CA ALA A 60 -3.75 0.95 -12.41
C ALA A 60 -3.42 0.09 -11.19
N LEU A 61 -4.11 0.30 -10.07
CA LEU A 61 -3.88 -0.45 -8.84
C LEU A 61 -4.09 -1.95 -9.06
N ARG A 62 -5.04 -2.34 -9.93
CA ARG A 62 -5.24 -3.74 -10.33
C ARG A 62 -3.97 -4.42 -10.82
N ASP A 63 -3.13 -3.73 -11.59
CA ASP A 63 -1.95 -4.33 -12.21
C ASP A 63 -0.84 -4.52 -11.18
N VAL A 64 -0.73 -3.57 -10.24
CA VAL A 64 0.17 -3.69 -9.09
C VAL A 64 -0.27 -4.80 -8.14
N LEU A 65 -1.58 -4.96 -7.90
CA LEU A 65 -2.13 -6.04 -7.06
C LEU A 65 -2.03 -7.42 -7.71
N LYS A 66 -2.13 -7.53 -9.05
CA LYS A 66 -1.97 -8.81 -9.76
C LYS A 66 -0.59 -9.43 -9.59
N ASP A 67 0.44 -8.60 -9.43
CA ASP A 67 1.82 -9.06 -9.20
C ASP A 67 2.01 -9.66 -7.78
N ALA A 68 1.06 -9.46 -6.85
CA ALA A 68 1.07 -10.10 -5.54
C ALA A 68 0.67 -11.59 -5.64
N HIS A 69 1.44 -12.47 -5.00
CA HIS A 69 1.17 -13.91 -4.96
C HIS A 69 0.05 -14.26 -3.98
N GLU A 70 -0.10 -13.45 -2.95
CA GLU A 70 -1.08 -13.58 -1.89
C GLU A 70 -2.50 -13.37 -2.45
N ASN A 71 -3.46 -14.15 -1.93
CA ASN A 71 -4.86 -14.07 -2.35
C ASN A 71 -5.75 -13.39 -1.30
N GLN A 72 -5.23 -13.17 -0.09
CA GLN A 72 -5.91 -12.53 1.03
C GLN A 72 -4.93 -11.64 1.79
N PHE A 73 -5.44 -10.53 2.29
CA PHE A 73 -4.70 -9.55 3.08
C PHE A 73 -5.46 -9.26 4.38
N ASN A 74 -4.77 -9.34 5.51
CA ASN A 74 -5.37 -9.07 6.82
C ASN A 74 -5.13 -7.63 7.28
N SER A 75 -4.27 -6.89 6.58
CA SER A 75 -3.95 -5.51 6.89
C SER A 75 -3.38 -4.77 5.67
N MET A 76 -3.32 -3.45 5.75
CA MET A 76 -2.60 -2.61 4.77
C MET A 76 -1.14 -3.03 4.63
N ALA A 77 -0.49 -3.39 5.74
CA ALA A 77 0.91 -3.81 5.74
C ALA A 77 1.12 -5.10 4.93
N ASP A 78 0.16 -6.03 4.96
CA ASP A 78 0.20 -7.26 4.14
C ASP A 78 0.15 -6.92 2.66
N VAL A 79 -0.75 -6.02 2.25
CA VAL A 79 -0.88 -5.58 0.85
C VAL A 79 0.42 -4.95 0.37
N VAL A 80 0.94 -3.97 1.14
CA VAL A 80 2.17 -3.27 0.84
C VAL A 80 3.36 -4.24 0.73
N GLY A 81 3.48 -5.17 1.68
CA GLY A 81 4.55 -6.15 1.69
C GLY A 81 4.48 -7.09 0.49
N ALA A 82 3.28 -7.57 0.15
CA ALA A 82 3.04 -8.44 -0.98
C ALA A 82 3.38 -7.77 -2.32
N VAL A 83 2.88 -6.54 -2.52
CA VAL A 83 3.17 -5.73 -3.70
C VAL A 83 4.68 -5.45 -3.83
N SER A 84 5.35 -5.08 -2.74
CA SER A 84 6.80 -4.84 -2.74
C SER A 84 7.60 -6.09 -3.13
N ARG A 85 7.20 -7.27 -2.64
CA ARG A 85 7.83 -8.55 -2.98
C ARG A 85 7.58 -8.95 -4.43
N GLY A 86 6.34 -8.81 -4.93
CA GLY A 86 5.97 -9.15 -6.29
C GLY A 86 6.75 -8.32 -7.32
N HIS A 87 6.90 -7.02 -7.04
CA HIS A 87 7.55 -6.12 -8.00
C HIS A 87 9.08 -6.22 -8.04
N LYS A 88 9.73 -6.70 -6.96
CA LYS A 88 11.20 -6.94 -6.95
C LYS A 88 11.61 -8.16 -7.80
N ARG A 89 10.67 -8.98 -8.25
CA ARG A 89 10.94 -10.22 -9.01
C ARG A 89 10.84 -10.06 -10.53
N ARG A 90 10.63 -8.85 -11.02
CA ARG A 90 10.73 -8.48 -12.45
C ARG A 90 12.08 -7.83 -12.73
#